data_AF-A0A2W4STN9-F1
#
_entry.id   AF-A0A2W4STN9-F1
#
_cell.length_a   1.000
_cell.length_b   1.000
_cell.length_c   1.000
_cell.angle_alpha   90.00
_cell.angle_beta   90.00
_cell.angle_gamma   90.00
#
_symmetry.space_group_name_H-M   'P 1'
#
loop_
_entity.id
_entity.type
_entity.pdbx_description
1 polymer ?
#
loop_
_entity_poly.entity_id
_entity_poly.type
_entity_poly.pdbx_seq_one_letter_code
_entity_poly.pdbx_strand_id
1 'polypeptide(L)'
;MPYSDYRPDLMGSARLEPSGSFEAGSMQSFTLVYTAGTFGIDDTGSIKIGFRFATDFGPVQFDDPKGPGYTTVEASNGATLEAKWEFKRNIRPWSRSLYIGVVKDFLRPGDTITVRFGDRRFGSPGIRLQTYC
;
A
#
# COMPACT_ATOMS: atom_id res chain seq x y z
N MET A 1 12.82 4.76 -9.32
CA MET A 1 12.57 5.49 -10.58
C MET A 1 11.21 5.05 -11.13
N PRO A 2 10.13 5.81 -10.91
CA PRO A 2 8.77 5.40 -11.28
C PRO A 2 8.53 5.32 -12.80
N TYR A 3 9.49 5.77 -13.61
CA TYR A 3 9.47 5.73 -15.08
C TYR A 3 10.60 4.85 -15.65
N SER A 4 11.23 4.02 -14.81
CA SER A 4 12.17 3.04 -15.33
C SER A 4 11.40 1.95 -16.05
N ASP A 5 11.77 1.69 -17.30
CA ASP A 5 11.32 0.60 -18.15
C ASP A 5 12.26 -0.62 -18.06
N TYR A 6 13.16 -0.62 -17.07
CA TYR A 6 14.11 -1.71 -16.90
C TYR A 6 13.39 -2.95 -16.37
N ARG A 7 13.25 -3.96 -17.23
CA ARG A 7 12.73 -5.30 -16.88
C ARG A 7 11.48 -5.27 -15.99
N PRO A 8 10.40 -4.59 -16.41
CA PRO A 8 9.14 -4.56 -15.66
C PRO A 8 8.56 -5.96 -15.43
N ASP A 9 8.84 -6.89 -16.35
CA ASP A 9 8.46 -8.30 -16.26
C ASP A 9 9.08 -9.02 -15.04
N LEU A 10 10.19 -8.52 -14.49
CA LEU A 10 10.88 -9.11 -13.34
C LEU A 10 10.56 -8.42 -12.00
N MET A 11 9.87 -7.28 -12.01
CA MET A 11 9.56 -6.50 -10.80
C MET A 11 8.43 -7.10 -9.95
N GLY A 12 7.63 -8.00 -10.52
CA GLY A 12 6.45 -8.58 -9.88
C GLY A 12 5.17 -7.90 -10.33
N SER A 13 4.11 -8.08 -9.55
CA SER A 13 2.77 -7.58 -9.90
C SER A 13 2.01 -7.12 -8.66
N ALA A 14 1.03 -6.25 -8.84
CA ALA A 14 0.13 -5.85 -7.77
C ALA A 14 -1.33 -6.00 -8.20
N ARG A 15 -2.19 -6.44 -7.27
CA ARG A 15 -3.63 -6.54 -7.46
C ARG A 15 -4.34 -5.81 -6.34
N LEU A 16 -5.36 -5.03 -6.68
CA LEU A 16 -6.21 -4.31 -5.74
C LEU A 16 -7.64 -4.89 -5.80
N GLU A 17 -8.20 -5.21 -4.64
CA GLU A 17 -9.57 -5.70 -4.49
C GLU A 17 -10.30 -4.99 -3.35
N PRO A 18 -11.62 -4.79 -3.42
CA PRO A 18 -12.46 -5.03 -4.60
C PRO A 18 -12.14 -4.05 -5.74
N SER A 19 -12.32 -4.50 -6.98
CA SER A 19 -12.26 -3.65 -8.17
C SER A 19 -13.66 -3.19 -8.58
N GLY A 20 -13.75 -2.10 -9.34
CA GLY A 20 -15.01 -1.57 -9.86
C GLY A 20 -15.26 -0.12 -9.45
N SER A 21 -16.54 0.25 -9.36
CA SER A 21 -16.99 1.60 -9.02
C SER A 21 -17.53 1.65 -7.60
N PHE A 22 -17.21 2.72 -6.89
CA PHE A 22 -17.60 2.94 -5.52
C PHE A 22 -18.11 4.36 -5.36
N GLU A 23 -19.01 4.58 -4.41
CA GLU A 23 -19.54 5.90 -4.12
C GLU A 23 -18.43 6.82 -3.59
N ALA A 24 -18.32 8.01 -4.17
CA ALA A 24 -17.33 9.00 -3.79
C ALA A 24 -17.56 9.46 -2.34
N GLY A 25 -16.50 9.57 -1.53
CA GLY A 25 -16.64 9.94 -0.11
C GLY A 25 -17.13 8.83 0.82
N SER A 26 -17.52 7.67 0.29
CA SER A 26 -17.95 6.53 1.11
C SER A 26 -16.77 5.88 1.86
N MET A 27 -17.09 5.14 2.94
CA MET A 27 -16.13 4.35 3.70
C MET A 27 -16.01 2.95 3.09
N GLN A 28 -14.82 2.64 2.58
CA GLN A 28 -14.55 1.37 1.89
C GLN A 28 -13.36 0.64 2.51
N SER A 29 -13.21 -0.63 2.15
CA SER A 29 -12.05 -1.43 2.53
C SER A 29 -11.44 -2.04 1.29
N PHE A 30 -10.13 -1.94 1.16
CA PHE A 30 -9.40 -2.49 0.02
C PHE A 30 -8.21 -3.32 0.48
N THR A 31 -7.95 -4.41 -0.24
CA THR A 31 -6.76 -5.24 -0.11
C THR A 31 -5.90 -5.06 -1.36
N LEU A 32 -4.71 -4.48 -1.20
CA LEU A 32 -3.67 -4.46 -2.21
C LEU A 32 -2.68 -5.57 -1.90
N VAL A 33 -2.50 -6.51 -2.83
CA VAL A 33 -1.48 -7.57 -2.75
C VAL A 33 -0.41 -7.27 -3.77
N TYR A 34 0.81 -7.01 -3.32
CA TYR A 34 2.00 -7.05 -4.15
C TYR A 34 2.58 -8.47 -4.09
N THR A 35 2.93 -9.03 -5.24
CA THR A 35 3.64 -10.32 -5.37
C THR A 35 5.01 -10.04 -5.96
N ALA A 36 6.05 -10.43 -5.24
CA ALA A 36 7.43 -10.23 -5.63
C ALA A 36 7.76 -11.01 -6.92
N GLY A 37 8.38 -10.33 -7.87
CA GLY A 37 8.91 -10.94 -9.09
C GLY A 37 10.29 -11.53 -8.88
N THR A 38 10.98 -11.84 -9.98
CA THR A 38 12.34 -12.42 -9.95
C THR A 38 13.33 -11.60 -9.15
N PHE A 39 13.20 -10.27 -9.13
CA PHE A 39 14.12 -9.42 -8.36
C PHE A 39 13.93 -9.51 -6.84
N GLY A 40 12.78 -10.01 -6.35
CA GLY A 40 12.49 -9.99 -4.92
C GLY A 40 12.49 -8.58 -4.33
N ILE A 41 12.56 -8.51 -2.99
CA ILE A 41 12.87 -7.28 -2.25
C ILE A 41 13.83 -7.68 -1.13
N ASP A 42 15.06 -7.18 -1.19
CA ASP A 42 16.07 -7.49 -0.17
C ASP A 42 15.80 -6.76 1.16
N ASP A 43 16.55 -7.11 2.20
CA ASP A 43 16.57 -6.31 3.42
C ASP A 43 17.00 -4.88 3.09
N THR A 44 16.35 -3.89 3.72
CA THR A 44 16.43 -2.44 3.38
C THR A 44 15.75 -2.02 2.08
N GLY A 45 15.26 -2.96 1.28
CA GLY A 45 14.40 -2.70 0.13
C GLY A 45 13.04 -2.14 0.53
N SER A 46 12.30 -1.60 -0.43
CA SER A 46 10.97 -1.04 -0.16
C SER A 46 10.07 -0.97 -1.38
N ILE A 47 8.76 -0.90 -1.12
CA ILE A 47 7.76 -0.44 -2.08
C ILE A 47 7.13 0.86 -1.61
N LYS A 48 6.61 1.62 -2.58
CA LYS A 48 5.84 2.84 -2.32
C LYS A 48 4.56 2.82 -3.14
N ILE A 49 3.43 3.00 -2.45
CA ILE A 49 2.13 3.17 -3.09
C ILE A 49 1.86 4.67 -3.13
N GLY A 50 1.83 5.24 -4.34
CA GLY A 50 1.68 6.68 -4.56
C GLY A 50 0.21 7.11 -4.60
N PHE A 51 -0.08 8.22 -3.94
CA PHE A 51 -1.38 8.89 -3.91
C PHE A 51 -1.22 10.32 -4.43
N ARG A 52 -2.25 10.85 -5.09
CA ARG A 52 -2.21 12.23 -5.59
C ARG A 52 -2.00 13.21 -4.45
N PHE A 53 -1.26 14.28 -4.72
CA PHE A 53 -1.02 15.37 -3.78
C PHE A 53 -2.34 16.04 -3.38
N ALA A 54 -3.14 16.46 -4.35
CA ALA A 54 -4.48 16.97 -4.13
C ALA A 54 -5.41 15.77 -3.96
N THR A 55 -5.78 15.49 -2.71
CA THR A 55 -6.68 14.38 -2.37
C THR A 55 -7.37 14.66 -1.04
N ASP A 56 -8.64 14.29 -0.95
CA ASP A 56 -9.41 14.17 0.29
C ASP A 56 -9.60 12.69 0.69
N PHE A 57 -8.79 11.79 0.12
CA PHE A 57 -8.72 10.41 0.56
C PHE A 57 -8.40 10.36 2.06
N GLY A 58 -9.10 9.47 2.78
CA GLY A 58 -8.95 9.34 4.23
C GLY A 58 -7.49 9.09 4.63
N PRO A 59 -7.05 9.61 5.79
CA PRO A 59 -5.69 9.35 6.26
C PRO A 59 -5.49 7.86 6.48
N VAL A 60 -4.36 7.33 5.99
CA VAL A 60 -3.87 5.99 6.37
C VAL A 60 -3.23 6.10 7.75
N GLN A 61 -3.60 5.21 8.67
CA GLN A 61 -3.05 5.14 10.02
C GLN A 61 -2.90 3.69 10.49
N PHE A 62 -2.06 3.46 11.50
CA PHE A 62 -1.65 2.13 11.96
C PHE A 62 -1.88 1.88 13.45
N ASP A 63 -2.44 2.86 14.17
CA ASP A 63 -2.40 2.93 15.63
C ASP A 63 -3.77 2.71 16.29
N ASP A 64 -4.88 3.09 15.63
CA ASP A 64 -6.24 2.93 16.14
C ASP A 64 -7.02 1.88 15.34
N PRO A 65 -7.11 0.62 15.81
CA PRO A 65 -7.77 -0.46 15.06
C PRO A 65 -9.25 -0.24 14.77
N LYS A 66 -9.94 0.59 15.56
CA LYS A 66 -11.37 0.89 15.41
C LYS A 66 -11.61 2.21 14.68
N GLY A 67 -10.56 3.02 14.51
CA GLY A 67 -10.62 4.30 13.83
C GLY A 67 -10.73 4.19 12.30
N PRO A 68 -11.20 5.24 11.62
CA PRO A 68 -11.17 5.31 10.16
C PRO A 68 -9.73 5.26 9.64
N GLY A 69 -9.55 4.63 8.48
CA GLY A 69 -8.25 4.55 7.80
C GLY A 69 -7.25 3.58 8.44
N TYR A 70 -7.64 2.80 9.45
CA TYR A 70 -6.80 1.77 10.05
C TYR A 70 -6.32 0.81 8.97
N THR A 71 -5.01 0.65 8.84
CA THR A 71 -4.39 -0.10 7.77
C THR A 71 -3.42 -1.11 8.35
N THR A 72 -3.49 -2.34 7.87
CA THR A 72 -2.54 -3.40 8.24
C THR A 72 -1.68 -3.76 7.05
N VAL A 73 -0.44 -4.20 7.32
CA VAL A 73 0.51 -4.64 6.31
C VAL A 73 1.16 -5.93 6.80
N GLU A 74 1.14 -6.98 5.98
CA GLU A 74 1.65 -8.30 6.32
C GLU A 74 2.46 -8.91 5.16
N ALA A 75 3.60 -9.53 5.46
CA ALA A 75 4.38 -10.31 4.51
C ALA A 75 4.00 -11.80 4.64
N SER A 76 3.82 -12.51 3.51
CA SER A 76 3.44 -13.94 3.52
C SER A 76 4.49 -14.84 4.18
N ASN A 77 5.74 -14.42 4.17
CA ASN A 77 6.88 -15.17 4.70
C ASN A 77 7.30 -14.71 6.10
N GLY A 78 6.56 -13.79 6.72
CA GLY A 78 6.87 -13.26 8.05
C GLY A 78 7.98 -12.20 8.11
N ALA A 79 8.48 -11.73 6.95
CA ALA A 79 9.42 -10.61 6.91
C ALA A 79 8.88 -9.40 7.68
N THR A 80 9.76 -8.71 8.42
CA THR A 80 9.34 -7.55 9.22
C THR A 80 9.24 -6.33 8.32
N LEU A 81 8.08 -5.69 8.35
CA LEU A 81 7.76 -4.53 7.51
C LEU A 81 7.63 -3.27 8.36
N GLU A 82 8.21 -2.17 7.88
CA GLU A 82 7.99 -0.84 8.41
C GLU A 82 7.06 -0.07 7.45
N ALA A 83 5.85 0.26 7.92
CA ALA A 83 4.88 1.05 7.17
C ALA A 83 4.86 2.50 7.64
N LYS A 84 4.94 3.45 6.71
CA LYS A 84 4.89 4.89 6.99
C LYS A 84 3.97 5.61 6.02
N TRP A 85 3.07 6.43 6.54
CA TRP A 85 2.22 7.31 5.74
C TRP A 85 2.87 8.70 5.63
N GLU A 86 3.47 8.98 4.48
CA GLU A 86 4.37 10.12 4.35
C GLU A 86 4.02 11.07 3.21
N PHE A 87 4.38 12.32 3.45
CA PHE A 87 4.21 13.42 2.50
C PHE A 87 5.55 13.73 1.82
N LYS A 88 5.52 14.02 0.51
CA LYS A 88 6.69 14.30 -0.34
C LYS A 88 7.73 13.18 -0.44
N ARG A 89 7.34 11.91 -0.21
CA ARG A 89 8.24 10.75 -0.33
C ARG A 89 8.21 10.09 -1.73
N ASN A 90 7.55 10.72 -2.70
CA ASN A 90 7.50 10.29 -4.08
C ASN A 90 7.35 11.48 -5.05
N ILE A 91 7.46 11.21 -6.36
CA ILE A 91 7.42 12.23 -7.41
C ILE A 91 6.05 12.91 -7.49
N ARG A 92 6.00 14.15 -7.99
CA ARG A 92 4.73 14.82 -8.34
C ARG A 92 4.10 14.14 -9.58
N PRO A 93 2.76 14.07 -9.70
CA PRO A 93 1.74 14.54 -8.75
C PRO A 93 1.46 13.55 -7.59
N TRP A 94 2.15 12.41 -7.55
CA TRP A 94 1.98 11.32 -6.58
C TRP A 94 2.76 11.52 -5.28
N SER A 95 2.79 12.74 -4.74
CA SER A 95 3.73 13.13 -3.68
C SER A 95 3.44 12.50 -2.31
N ARG A 96 2.21 12.07 -2.05
CA ARG A 96 1.84 11.36 -0.82
C ARG A 96 2.03 9.87 -1.06
N SER A 97 2.60 9.13 -0.12
CA SER A 97 2.82 7.70 -0.31
C SER A 97 2.71 6.90 0.98
N LEU A 98 2.16 5.70 0.86
CA LEU A 98 2.40 4.64 1.81
C LEU A 98 3.74 3.99 1.46
N TYR A 99 4.75 4.24 2.29
CA TYR A 99 6.04 3.56 2.23
C TYR A 99 5.97 2.27 3.02
N ILE A 100 6.50 1.18 2.45
CA ILE A 100 6.62 -0.11 3.12
C ILE A 100 8.05 -0.59 2.91
N GLY A 101 8.87 -0.50 3.95
CA GLY A 101 10.25 -0.99 3.96
C GLY A 101 10.32 -2.39 4.52
N VAL A 102 11.17 -3.23 3.94
CA VAL A 102 11.54 -4.53 4.51
C VAL A 102 12.73 -4.28 5.44
N VAL A 103 12.53 -4.46 6.75
CA VAL A 103 13.54 -4.13 7.76
C VAL A 103 14.26 -5.35 8.32
N LYS A 104 13.66 -6.54 8.17
CA LYS A 104 14.27 -7.82 8.53
C LYS A 104 13.76 -8.91 7.59
N ASP A 105 14.69 -9.77 7.18
CA ASP A 105 14.51 -10.78 6.13
C ASP A 105 14.29 -10.13 4.76
N PHE A 106 13.78 -10.88 3.79
CA PHE A 106 13.64 -10.46 2.39
C PHE A 106 12.43 -11.14 1.75
N LEU A 107 11.98 -10.64 0.60
CA LEU A 107 10.97 -11.29 -0.24
C LEU A 107 11.62 -12.00 -1.41
N ARG A 108 11.29 -13.29 -1.57
CA ARG A 108 11.65 -14.12 -2.71
C ARG A 108 10.59 -14.02 -3.80
N PRO A 109 10.89 -14.42 -5.05
CA PRO A 109 9.88 -14.50 -6.09
C PRO A 109 8.67 -15.32 -5.62
N GLY A 110 7.47 -14.75 -5.73
CA GLY A 110 6.21 -15.33 -5.27
C GLY A 110 5.77 -14.94 -3.85
N ASP A 111 6.67 -14.42 -3.00
CA ASP A 111 6.28 -13.86 -1.70
C ASP A 111 5.41 -12.61 -1.89
N THR A 112 4.53 -12.35 -0.94
CA THR A 112 3.57 -11.24 -1.03
C THR A 112 3.68 -10.25 0.12
N ILE A 113 3.42 -8.98 -0.18
CA ILE A 113 3.05 -7.96 0.80
C ILE A 113 1.57 -7.67 0.62
N THR A 114 0.77 -7.92 1.66
CA THR A 114 -0.66 -7.61 1.68
C THR A 114 -0.91 -6.36 2.51
N VAL A 115 -1.48 -5.33 1.89
CA VAL A 115 -1.90 -4.08 2.52
C VAL A 115 -3.42 -4.05 2.56
N ARG A 116 -4.00 -3.84 3.74
CA ARG A 116 -5.45 -3.75 3.91
C ARG A 116 -5.83 -2.37 4.39
N PHE A 117 -6.30 -1.53 3.49
CA PHE A 117 -6.79 -0.20 3.81
C PHE A 117 -8.18 -0.29 4.45
N GLY A 118 -8.37 0.41 5.58
CA GLY A 118 -9.64 0.40 6.29
C GLY A 118 -10.00 -1.00 6.79
N ASP A 119 -9.06 -1.66 7.49
CA ASP A 119 -9.14 -3.06 7.87
C ASP A 119 -10.28 -3.34 8.86
N ARG A 120 -11.41 -3.80 8.31
CA ARG A 120 -12.63 -4.12 9.06
C ARG A 120 -12.47 -5.30 10.01
N ARG A 121 -11.41 -6.11 9.89
CA ARG A 121 -11.16 -7.26 10.79
C ARG A 121 -11.00 -6.82 12.25
N PHE A 122 -10.58 -5.57 12.48
CA PHE A 122 -10.36 -5.00 13.82
C PHE A 122 -11.41 -3.97 14.24
N GLY A 123 -12.48 -3.80 13.44
CA GLY A 123 -13.60 -2.89 13.75
C GLY A 123 -13.50 -1.51 13.12
N SER A 124 -12.52 -1.26 12.25
CA SER A 124 -12.46 -0.01 11.48
C SER A 124 -13.71 0.15 10.59
N PRO A 125 -14.28 1.36 10.45
CA PRO A 125 -15.37 1.60 9.50
C PRO A 125 -14.92 1.50 8.02
N GLY A 126 -13.60 1.58 7.77
CA GLY A 126 -13.02 1.65 6.43
C GLY A 126 -12.13 2.88 6.25
N ILE A 127 -11.74 3.15 5.01
CA ILE A 127 -11.05 4.36 4.58
C ILE A 127 -11.96 5.18 3.66
N ARG A 128 -11.95 6.49 3.85
CA ARG A 128 -12.78 7.39 3.04
C ARG A 128 -12.25 7.49 1.62
N LEU A 129 -13.09 7.22 0.63
CA LEU A 129 -12.74 7.43 -0.77
C LEU A 129 -12.72 8.90 -1.16
N GLN A 130 -11.81 9.26 -2.08
CA GLN A 130 -11.70 10.63 -2.57
C GLN A 130 -12.97 11.07 -3.33
N THR A 131 -13.30 12.34 -3.26
CA THR A 131 -14.46 12.92 -3.98
C THR A 131 -14.09 13.70 -5.24
N TYR A 132 -12.80 13.91 -5.46
CA TYR A 132 -12.24 14.57 -6.64
C TYR A 132 -10.89 13.95 -6.99
N CYS A 133 -10.40 14.22 -8.20
CA CYS A 133 -9.10 13.76 -8.65
C CYS A 133 -8.47 14.70 -9.69
#